data_AF-A0A942QF85-F1
#
_entry.id   AF-A0A942QF85-F1
#
_cell.length_a   1.000
_cell.length_b   1.000
_cell.length_c   1.000
_cell.angle_alpha   90.00
_cell.angle_beta   90.00
_cell.angle_gamma   90.00
#
_symmetry.space_group_name_H-M   'P 1'
#
loop_
_entity.id
_entity.type
_entity.pdbx_description
1 polymer ?
#
loop_
_entity_poly.entity_id
_entity_poly.type
_entity_poly.pdbx_seq_one_letter_code
_entity_poly.pdbx_strand_id
1 'polypeptide(L)'
;MIETLLENPWIMNVLIALFVLIRLRLGLSKGLLLMLFELLSLGLALLFASALLPLVSSQWMIVNIQDASINSAILETISGTSNQIVWFFILFAIGSLLMMLLTPLVKAISKIPIFKPINAFFGAVFSLIGTWIWLFVISLILLLPWIPSGTTIVNESWLAPIQSTTFSLFEEDTVSDTFEYSKILVTLLTNPEQVSDDERAFVKQWLLELGFDEEIIDQFLERSE
;
A
#
# COMPACT_ATOMS: atom_id res chain seq x y z
N MET A 1 8.49 -21.79 -10.11
CA MET A 1 9.24 -21.23 -11.26
C MET A 1 8.90 -19.76 -11.51
N ILE A 2 7.62 -19.33 -11.49
CA ILE A 2 7.27 -17.89 -11.56
C ILE A 2 7.54 -17.19 -10.22
N GLU A 3 7.22 -17.82 -9.09
CA GLU A 3 7.50 -17.28 -7.74
C GLU A 3 9.00 -17.01 -7.53
N THR A 4 9.86 -17.98 -7.83
CA THR A 4 11.33 -17.84 -7.81
C THR A 4 11.90 -16.76 -8.74
N LEU A 5 11.14 -16.35 -9.77
CA LEU A 5 11.54 -15.26 -10.66
C LEU A 5 11.10 -13.89 -10.12
N LEU A 6 9.94 -13.82 -9.45
CA LEU A 6 9.46 -12.58 -8.83
C LEU A 6 10.21 -12.24 -7.55
N GLU A 7 10.81 -13.22 -6.89
CA GLU A 7 11.71 -13.05 -5.74
C GLU A 7 13.08 -12.48 -6.12
N ASN A 8 13.42 -12.42 -7.41
CA ASN A 8 14.68 -11.84 -7.85
C ASN A 8 14.55 -10.31 -7.96
N PRO A 9 15.30 -9.51 -7.18
CA PRO A 9 15.19 -8.05 -7.16
C PRO A 9 15.43 -7.40 -8.53
N TRP A 10 16.28 -8.02 -9.36
CA TRP A 10 16.56 -7.54 -10.71
C TRP A 10 15.33 -7.62 -11.62
N ILE A 11 14.52 -8.67 -11.48
CA ILE A 11 13.29 -8.84 -12.25
C ILE A 11 12.27 -7.79 -11.83
N MET A 12 12.15 -7.54 -10.52
CA MET A 12 11.27 -6.48 -10.02
C MET A 12 11.68 -5.10 -10.54
N ASN A 13 12.98 -4.77 -10.53
CA ASN A 13 13.48 -3.50 -11.07
C ASN A 13 13.19 -3.34 -12.57
N VAL A 14 13.32 -4.43 -13.35
CA VAL A 14 12.95 -4.43 -14.77
C VAL A 14 11.44 -4.19 -14.95
N LEU A 15 10.59 -4.82 -14.13
CA LEU A 15 9.14 -4.59 -14.17
C LEU A 15 8.77 -3.14 -13.83
N ILE A 16 9.40 -2.56 -12.80
CA ILE A 16 9.23 -1.16 -12.42
C ILE A 16 9.66 -0.24 -13.59
N ALA A 17 10.83 -0.49 -14.18
CA ALA A 17 11.32 0.27 -15.33
C ALA A 17 10.33 0.23 -16.50
N LEU A 18 9.84 -0.97 -16.86
CA LEU A 18 8.85 -1.15 -17.92
C LEU A 18 7.54 -0.43 -17.60
N PHE A 19 7.05 -0.55 -16.37
CA PHE A 19 5.84 0.13 -15.93
C PHE A 19 5.97 1.65 -16.05
N VAL A 20 7.09 2.22 -15.57
CA VAL A 20 7.39 3.65 -15.70
C VAL A 20 7.45 4.08 -17.15
N LEU A 21 8.16 3.33 -18.02
CA LEU A 21 8.27 3.66 -19.44
C LEU A 21 6.91 3.61 -20.16
N ILE A 22 6.08 2.61 -19.87
CA ILE A 22 4.73 2.49 -20.42
C ILE A 22 3.88 3.69 -19.98
N ARG A 23 3.87 4.00 -18.68
CA ARG A 23 3.08 5.11 -18.12
C ARG A 23 3.58 6.46 -18.63
N LEU A 24 4.87 6.64 -18.80
CA LEU A 24 5.47 7.83 -19.40
C LEU A 24 5.01 7.99 -20.85
N ARG A 25 5.06 6.92 -21.64
CA ARG A 25 4.60 6.92 -23.03
C ARG A 25 3.11 7.23 -23.16
N LEU A 26 2.30 6.71 -22.22
CA LEU A 26 0.88 7.05 -22.11
C LEU A 26 0.68 8.53 -21.72
N GLY A 27 1.53 9.09 -20.86
CA GLY A 27 1.52 10.51 -20.49
C GLY A 27 1.72 11.41 -21.69
N LEU A 28 2.76 11.11 -22.46
CA LEU A 28 3.08 11.82 -23.69
C LEU A 28 1.96 11.76 -24.74
N SER A 29 1.18 10.66 -24.79
CA SER A 29 0.11 10.48 -25.78
C SER A 29 -1.24 11.03 -25.35
N LYS A 30 -1.62 10.86 -24.07
CA LYS A 30 -2.89 11.34 -23.52
C LYS A 30 -2.89 12.86 -23.28
N GLY A 31 -1.71 13.43 -23.00
CA GLY A 31 -1.56 14.86 -22.73
C GLY A 31 -2.02 15.27 -21.33
N LEU A 32 -1.91 16.57 -21.05
CA LEU A 32 -2.10 17.19 -19.74
C LEU A 32 -3.48 16.90 -19.14
N LEU A 33 -4.56 17.21 -19.85
CA LEU A 33 -5.91 17.24 -19.27
C LEU A 33 -6.37 15.84 -18.83
N LEU A 34 -6.07 14.82 -19.64
CA LEU A 34 -6.37 13.43 -19.28
C LEU A 34 -5.51 12.93 -18.12
N MET A 35 -4.23 13.30 -18.06
CA MET A 35 -3.35 12.88 -16.97
C MET A 35 -3.68 13.59 -15.65
N LEU A 36 -4.07 14.86 -15.71
CA LEU A 36 -4.58 15.59 -14.56
C LEU A 36 -5.87 14.94 -14.03
N PHE A 37 -6.79 14.58 -14.93
CA PHE A 37 -7.99 13.85 -14.53
C PHE A 37 -7.66 12.49 -13.91
N GLU A 38 -6.75 11.70 -14.49
CA GLU A 38 -6.33 10.42 -13.90
C GLU A 38 -5.72 10.60 -12.50
N LEU A 39 -4.96 11.66 -12.28
CA LEU A 39 -4.40 11.97 -10.97
C LEU A 39 -5.50 12.37 -9.96
N LEU A 40 -6.44 13.21 -10.37
CA LEU A 40 -7.61 13.58 -9.55
C LEU A 40 -8.48 12.37 -9.23
N SER A 41 -8.71 11.50 -10.21
CA SER A 41 -9.42 10.23 -10.05
C SER A 41 -8.75 9.33 -9.01
N LEU A 42 -7.41 9.27 -9.00
CA LEU A 42 -6.66 8.51 -8.01
C LEU A 42 -6.87 9.09 -6.61
N GLY A 43 -6.75 10.41 -6.45
CA GLY A 43 -7.06 11.08 -5.19
C GLY A 43 -8.50 10.85 -4.72
N LEU A 44 -9.48 10.94 -5.62
CA LEU A 44 -10.88 10.66 -5.29
C LEU A 44 -11.12 9.19 -4.93
N ALA A 45 -10.40 8.25 -5.56
CA ALA A 45 -10.46 6.83 -5.20
C ALA A 45 -9.89 6.57 -3.79
N LEU A 46 -8.81 7.26 -3.41
CA LEU A 46 -8.26 7.20 -2.05
C LEU A 46 -9.26 7.74 -1.02
N LEU A 47 -9.85 8.91 -1.29
CA LEU A 47 -10.87 9.51 -0.42
C LEU A 47 -12.12 8.63 -0.32
N PHE A 48 -12.54 8.02 -1.44
CA PHE A 48 -13.64 7.06 -1.46
C PHE A 48 -13.34 5.83 -0.59
N ALA A 49 -12.14 5.27 -0.72
CA ALA A 49 -11.72 4.12 0.06
C ALA A 49 -11.66 4.43 1.56
N SER A 50 -11.04 5.55 1.94
CA SER A 50 -10.94 5.94 3.35
C SER A 50 -12.30 6.29 3.97
N ALA A 51 -13.19 6.94 3.23
CA ALA A 51 -14.52 7.30 3.73
C ALA A 51 -15.42 6.07 3.97
N LEU A 52 -15.32 5.05 3.13
CA LEU A 52 -16.12 3.83 3.26
C LEU A 52 -15.48 2.78 4.17
N LEU A 53 -14.17 2.89 4.44
CA LEU A 53 -13.43 1.89 5.20
C LEU A 53 -14.10 1.56 6.55
N PRO A 54 -14.40 2.53 7.44
CA PRO A 54 -15.00 2.21 8.75
C PRO A 54 -16.36 1.52 8.65
N LEU A 55 -17.14 1.85 7.61
CA LEU A 55 -18.46 1.28 7.37
C LEU A 55 -18.38 -0.18 6.92
N VAL A 56 -17.41 -0.50 6.06
CA VAL A 56 -17.29 -1.81 5.41
C VAL A 56 -16.52 -2.78 6.31
N SER A 57 -15.39 -2.34 6.90
CA SER A 57 -14.52 -3.22 7.69
C SER A 57 -15.12 -3.63 9.03
N SER A 58 -16.07 -2.86 9.58
CA SER A 58 -16.77 -3.21 10.81
C SER A 58 -17.90 -4.24 10.61
N GLN A 59 -18.47 -4.30 9.40
CA GLN A 59 -19.58 -5.18 9.07
C GLN A 59 -19.12 -6.52 8.48
N TRP A 60 -18.00 -6.51 7.74
CA TRP A 60 -17.49 -7.69 7.07
C TRP A 60 -16.04 -7.96 7.45
N MET A 61 -15.81 -9.12 8.07
CA MET A 61 -14.49 -9.60 8.43
C MET A 61 -13.98 -10.58 7.38
N ILE A 62 -12.92 -10.19 6.66
CA ILE A 62 -12.19 -11.06 5.72
C ILE A 62 -11.03 -11.73 6.43
N VAL A 63 -10.28 -10.97 7.23
CA VAL A 63 -9.14 -11.50 7.99
C VAL A 63 -9.60 -11.89 9.39
N ASN A 64 -9.51 -13.19 9.69
CA ASN A 64 -9.80 -13.74 11.00
C ASN A 64 -8.65 -14.66 11.39
N ILE A 65 -7.74 -14.14 12.23
CA ILE A 65 -6.60 -14.89 12.72
C ILE A 65 -7.06 -15.63 13.97
N GLN A 66 -6.97 -16.95 13.93
CA GLN A 66 -7.32 -17.81 15.06
C GLN A 66 -6.08 -18.52 15.56
N ASP A 67 -5.65 -18.16 16.75
CA ASP A 67 -4.65 -18.89 17.50
C ASP A 67 -5.11 -19.02 18.96
N ALA A 68 -5.49 -20.24 19.36
CA ALA A 68 -6.03 -20.51 20.69
C ALA A 68 -5.03 -20.24 21.84
N SER A 69 -3.79 -19.94 21.50
CA SER A 69 -2.69 -19.83 22.44
C SER A 69 -2.09 -18.43 22.50
N ILE A 70 -2.71 -17.47 21.80
CA ILE A 70 -2.41 -16.04 21.91
C ILE A 70 -3.60 -15.36 22.61
N ASN A 71 -3.31 -14.29 23.34
CA ASN A 71 -4.35 -13.50 24.00
C ASN A 71 -5.40 -13.05 22.98
N SER A 72 -6.68 -13.31 23.27
CA SER A 72 -7.78 -13.04 22.35
C SER A 72 -7.94 -11.56 22.01
N ALA A 73 -7.61 -10.65 22.92
CA ALA A 73 -7.68 -9.21 22.68
C ALA A 73 -6.59 -8.76 21.70
N ILE A 74 -5.36 -9.28 21.82
CA ILE A 74 -4.29 -9.03 20.84
C ILE A 74 -4.69 -9.55 19.47
N LEU A 75 -5.21 -10.78 19.40
CA LEU A 75 -5.68 -11.36 18.13
C LEU A 75 -6.82 -10.57 17.48
N GLU A 76 -7.75 -10.07 18.28
CA GLU A 76 -8.85 -9.24 17.80
C GLU A 76 -8.34 -7.92 17.22
N THR A 77 -7.39 -7.27 17.89
CA THR A 77 -6.72 -6.06 17.39
C THR A 77 -5.98 -6.32 16.08
N ILE A 78 -5.16 -7.37 16.01
CA ILE A 78 -4.40 -7.71 14.79
C ILE A 78 -5.35 -8.03 13.64
N SER A 79 -6.37 -8.86 13.90
CA SER A 79 -7.37 -9.23 12.89
C SER A 79 -8.15 -8.02 12.41
N GLY A 80 -8.54 -7.12 13.32
CA GLY A 80 -9.25 -5.88 13.01
C GLY A 80 -8.44 -4.93 12.13
N THR A 81 -7.20 -4.62 12.53
CA THR A 81 -6.30 -3.74 11.76
C THR A 81 -5.97 -4.35 10.40
N SER A 82 -5.65 -5.65 10.35
CA SER A 82 -5.40 -6.35 9.08
C SER A 82 -6.62 -6.32 8.16
N ASN A 83 -7.82 -6.54 8.72
CA ASN A 83 -9.07 -6.47 7.97
C ASN A 83 -9.30 -5.08 7.37
N GLN A 84 -9.00 -4.01 8.12
CA GLN A 84 -9.10 -2.64 7.61
C GLN A 84 -8.17 -2.42 6.42
N ILE A 85 -6.93 -2.89 6.49
CA ILE A 85 -5.96 -2.74 5.41
C ILE A 85 -6.43 -3.48 4.14
N VAL A 86 -6.93 -4.72 4.28
CA VAL A 86 -7.49 -5.47 3.14
C VAL A 86 -8.62 -4.69 2.48
N TRP A 87 -9.58 -4.23 3.28
CA TRP A 87 -10.73 -3.49 2.77
C TRP A 87 -10.33 -2.16 2.15
N PHE A 88 -9.32 -1.47 2.69
CA PHE A 88 -8.81 -0.25 2.08
C PHE A 88 -8.35 -0.51 0.64
N PHE A 89 -7.56 -1.56 0.38
CA PHE A 89 -7.13 -1.89 -0.97
C PHE A 89 -8.27 -2.36 -1.88
N ILE A 90 -9.21 -3.14 -1.36
CA ILE A 90 -10.40 -3.56 -2.13
C ILE A 90 -11.23 -2.33 -2.53
N LEU A 91 -11.53 -1.43 -1.59
CA LEU A 91 -12.31 -0.23 -1.84
C LEU A 91 -11.57 0.75 -2.75
N PHE A 92 -10.25 0.87 -2.60
CA PHE A 92 -9.42 1.67 -3.49
C PHE A 92 -9.43 1.13 -4.92
N ALA A 93 -9.35 -0.19 -5.09
CA ALA A 93 -9.44 -0.84 -6.40
C ALA A 93 -10.83 -0.61 -7.03
N ILE A 94 -11.90 -0.75 -6.26
CA ILE A 94 -13.28 -0.48 -6.71
C ILE A 94 -13.43 0.99 -7.10
N GLY A 95 -13.01 1.92 -6.24
CA GLY A 95 -13.07 3.36 -6.51
C GLY A 95 -12.28 3.75 -7.75
N SER A 96 -11.07 3.21 -7.89
CA SER A 96 -10.23 3.41 -9.07
C SER A 96 -10.89 2.90 -10.36
N LEU A 97 -11.54 1.73 -10.30
CA LEU A 97 -12.29 1.17 -11.41
C LEU A 97 -13.49 2.06 -11.79
N LEU A 98 -14.25 2.55 -10.79
CA LEU A 98 -15.37 3.47 -11.01
C LEU A 98 -14.91 4.77 -11.69
N MET A 99 -13.79 5.34 -11.23
CA MET A 99 -13.21 6.54 -11.84
C MET A 99 -12.70 6.28 -13.26
N MET A 100 -12.14 5.08 -13.50
CA MET A 100 -11.72 4.69 -14.85
C MET A 100 -12.90 4.70 -15.84
N LEU A 101 -14.10 4.32 -15.41
CA LEU A 101 -15.32 4.38 -16.24
C LEU A 101 -15.75 5.80 -16.62
N LEU A 102 -15.30 6.82 -15.89
CA LEU A 102 -15.55 8.24 -16.20
C LEU A 102 -14.56 8.81 -17.23
N THR A 103 -13.42 8.16 -17.43
CA THR A 103 -12.37 8.58 -18.37
C THR A 103 -12.88 8.84 -19.80
N PRO A 104 -13.79 8.03 -20.39
CA PRO A 104 -14.33 8.29 -21.73
C PRO A 104 -15.06 9.63 -21.84
N LEU A 105 -15.74 10.07 -20.77
CA LEU A 105 -16.46 11.34 -20.74
C LEU A 105 -15.48 12.52 -20.84
N VAL A 106 -14.36 12.43 -20.11
CA VAL A 106 -13.33 13.47 -20.11
C VAL A 106 -12.58 13.53 -21.44
N LYS A 107 -12.32 12.37 -22.06
CA LYS A 107 -11.75 12.30 -23.42
C LYS A 107 -12.59 13.03 -24.46
N ALA A 108 -13.92 13.05 -24.30
CA ALA A 108 -14.80 13.78 -25.20
C ALA A 108 -14.62 15.31 -25.07
N ILE A 109 -14.35 15.78 -23.85
CA ILE A 109 -14.21 17.21 -23.50
C ILE A 109 -12.78 17.72 -23.76
N SER A 110 -11.77 16.84 -23.73
CA SER A 110 -10.34 17.19 -23.82
C SER A 110 -9.85 17.61 -25.22
N LYS A 111 -10.74 17.91 -26.18
CA LYS A 111 -10.38 18.36 -27.54
C LYS A 111 -9.94 19.84 -27.62
N ILE A 112 -9.64 20.45 -26.48
CA ILE A 112 -9.18 21.84 -26.40
C ILE A 112 -7.81 21.95 -27.08
N PRO A 113 -7.62 22.86 -28.05
CA PRO A 113 -6.36 23.00 -28.77
C PRO A 113 -5.28 23.64 -27.87
N ILE A 114 -4.54 22.80 -27.14
CA ILE A 114 -3.32 23.20 -26.42
C ILE A 114 -2.12 22.98 -27.35
N PHE A 115 -1.10 23.84 -27.25
CA PHE A 115 0.16 23.67 -27.95
C PHE A 115 0.73 22.26 -27.68
N LYS A 116 0.86 21.44 -28.73
CA LYS A 116 1.13 19.99 -28.62
C LYS A 116 2.34 19.64 -27.75
N PRO A 117 3.50 20.33 -27.87
CA PRO A 117 4.66 20.07 -27.01
C PRO A 117 4.39 20.30 -25.52
N ILE A 118 3.71 21.41 -25.17
CA ILE A 118 3.37 21.74 -23.77
C ILE A 118 2.39 20.69 -23.23
N ASN A 119 1.37 20.33 -24.01
CA ASN A 119 0.39 19.32 -23.63
C ASN A 119 1.05 17.95 -23.37
N ALA A 120 1.97 17.53 -24.23
CA ALA A 120 2.68 16.26 -24.08
C ALA A 120 3.66 16.29 -22.90
N PHE A 121 4.41 17.38 -22.72
CA PHE A 121 5.36 17.55 -21.62
C PHE A 121 4.67 17.45 -20.26
N PHE A 122 3.62 18.25 -20.03
CA PHE A 122 2.89 18.18 -18.78
C PHE A 122 2.15 16.85 -18.62
N GLY A 123 1.64 16.26 -19.71
CA GLY A 123 1.09 14.90 -19.69
C GLY A 123 2.09 13.88 -19.16
N ALA A 124 3.36 13.97 -19.55
CA ALA A 124 4.44 13.12 -19.02
C ALA A 124 4.74 13.40 -17.54
N VAL A 125 4.80 14.66 -17.13
CA VAL A 125 5.04 15.02 -15.72
C VAL A 125 3.93 14.46 -14.82
N PHE A 126 2.65 14.70 -15.16
CA PHE A 126 1.54 14.19 -14.38
C PHE A 126 1.45 12.66 -14.42
N SER A 127 1.84 12.02 -15.53
CA SER A 127 1.88 10.56 -15.56
C SER A 127 2.96 9.98 -14.67
N LEU A 128 4.12 10.64 -14.53
CA LEU A 128 5.16 10.25 -13.58
C LEU A 128 4.67 10.37 -12.13
N ILE A 129 4.01 11.48 -11.77
CA ILE A 129 3.42 11.65 -10.43
C ILE A 129 2.40 10.54 -10.15
N GLY A 130 1.47 10.30 -11.07
CA GLY A 130 0.50 9.21 -10.89
C GLY A 130 1.16 7.83 -10.83
N THR A 131 2.27 7.63 -11.54
CA THR A 131 3.03 6.36 -11.51
C THR A 131 3.73 6.17 -10.17
N TRP A 132 4.27 7.23 -9.59
CA TRP A 132 4.85 7.20 -8.25
C TRP A 132 3.83 6.71 -7.22
N ILE A 133 2.60 7.26 -7.25
CA ILE A 133 1.52 6.83 -6.34
C ILE A 133 1.17 5.35 -6.56
N TRP A 134 1.08 4.90 -7.82
CA TRP A 134 0.84 3.48 -8.11
C TRP A 134 1.94 2.57 -7.59
N LEU A 135 3.21 2.96 -7.74
CA LEU A 135 4.34 2.18 -7.22
C LEU A 135 4.33 2.12 -5.69
N PHE A 136 3.96 3.21 -5.02
CA PHE A 136 3.74 3.22 -3.58
C PHE A 136 2.58 2.30 -3.16
N VAL A 137 1.44 2.34 -3.86
CA VAL A 137 0.33 1.41 -3.59
C VAL A 137 0.76 -0.05 -3.79
N ILE A 138 1.54 -0.34 -4.84
CA ILE A 138 2.08 -1.67 -5.09
C ILE A 138 3.03 -2.10 -3.97
N SER A 139 3.91 -1.22 -3.48
CA SER A 139 4.79 -1.55 -2.36
C SER A 139 4.00 -1.88 -1.10
N LEU A 140 2.93 -1.13 -0.80
CA LEU A 140 2.08 -1.46 0.35
C LEU A 140 1.36 -2.79 0.16
N ILE A 141 0.88 -3.11 -1.04
CA ILE A 141 0.27 -4.42 -1.32
C ILE A 141 1.28 -5.55 -1.13
N LEU A 142 2.52 -5.37 -1.59
CA LEU A 142 3.58 -6.36 -1.44
C LEU A 142 3.93 -6.60 0.04
N LEU A 143 3.83 -5.57 0.87
CA LEU A 143 4.09 -5.70 2.32
C LEU A 143 2.93 -6.33 3.09
N LEU A 144 1.85 -6.73 2.41
CA LEU A 144 0.77 -7.46 3.05
C LEU A 144 1.27 -8.85 3.47
N PRO A 145 0.87 -9.33 4.66
CA PRO A 145 1.47 -10.50 5.27
C PRO A 145 1.21 -11.82 4.54
N TRP A 146 0.22 -11.86 3.65
CA TRP A 146 -0.03 -13.02 2.78
C TRP A 146 0.94 -13.09 1.59
N ILE A 147 1.91 -12.18 1.48
CA ILE A 147 2.98 -12.18 0.48
C ILE A 147 4.30 -12.46 1.21
N PRO A 148 4.70 -13.74 1.37
CA PRO A 148 5.82 -14.13 2.24
C PRO A 148 7.15 -13.44 1.91
N SER A 149 7.43 -13.20 0.62
CA SER A 149 8.68 -12.59 0.14
C SER A 149 8.56 -11.09 -0.15
N GLY A 150 7.43 -10.47 0.22
CA GLY A 150 7.10 -9.10 -0.17
C GLY A 150 7.99 -8.03 0.46
N THR A 151 8.41 -8.25 1.70
CA THR A 151 9.35 -7.40 2.43
C THR A 151 10.71 -7.35 1.73
N THR A 152 11.28 -8.51 1.42
CA THR A 152 12.53 -8.67 0.68
C THR A 152 12.44 -8.01 -0.70
N ILE A 153 11.35 -8.27 -1.43
CA ILE A 153 11.12 -7.69 -2.76
C ILE A 153 11.09 -6.16 -2.71
N VAL A 154 10.41 -5.56 -1.72
CA VAL A 154 10.35 -4.09 -1.59
C VAL A 154 11.71 -3.52 -1.24
N ASN A 155 12.38 -4.10 -0.24
CA ASN A 155 13.66 -3.61 0.28
C ASN A 155 14.81 -3.71 -0.72
N GLU A 156 14.83 -4.76 -1.55
CA GLU A 156 15.91 -4.99 -2.53
C GLU A 156 15.63 -4.37 -3.91
N SER A 157 14.45 -3.77 -4.12
CA SER A 157 14.06 -3.15 -5.39
C SER A 157 13.99 -1.62 -5.33
N TRP A 158 13.69 -0.99 -6.46
CA TRP A 158 13.43 0.45 -6.55
C TRP A 158 12.13 0.89 -5.85
N LEU A 159 11.39 -0.02 -5.22
CA LEU A 159 10.25 0.33 -4.35
C LEU A 159 10.70 0.90 -3.01
N ALA A 160 11.84 0.45 -2.46
CA ALA A 160 12.37 0.96 -1.19
C ALA A 160 12.50 2.50 -1.15
N PRO A 161 13.19 3.16 -2.10
CA PRO A 161 13.28 4.63 -2.09
C PRO A 161 11.92 5.31 -2.33
N ILE A 162 11.01 4.68 -3.07
CA ILE A 162 9.66 5.22 -3.30
C ILE A 162 8.88 5.24 -1.98
N GLN A 163 8.93 4.14 -1.23
CA GLN A 163 8.29 4.04 0.06
C GLN A 163 8.87 5.04 1.07
N SER A 164 10.19 5.06 1.25
CA SER A 164 10.85 5.92 2.23
C SER A 164 10.59 7.41 1.96
N THR A 165 10.69 7.83 0.69
CA THR A 165 10.38 9.21 0.31
C THR A 165 8.90 9.52 0.51
N THR A 166 8.00 8.60 0.17
CA THR A 166 6.57 8.84 0.33
C THR A 166 6.17 8.96 1.79
N PHE A 167 6.67 8.08 2.67
CA PHE A 167 6.44 8.20 4.11
C PHE A 167 7.03 9.49 4.67
N SER A 168 8.23 9.92 4.25
CA SER A 168 8.80 11.19 4.70
C SER A 168 8.00 12.45 4.32
N LEU A 169 7.12 12.37 3.31
CA LEU A 169 6.24 13.47 2.91
C LEU A 169 4.97 13.56 3.77
N PHE A 170 4.62 12.48 4.46
CA PHE A 170 3.53 12.47 5.42
C PHE A 170 4.15 12.68 6.81
N GLU A 171 4.30 13.94 7.23
CA GLU A 171 4.86 14.38 8.53
C GLU A 171 4.03 13.93 9.77
N GLU A 172 3.25 12.85 9.67
CA GLU A 172 2.35 12.39 10.73
C GLU A 172 2.51 10.87 10.91
N ASP A 173 3.18 10.50 12.00
CA ASP A 173 3.58 9.14 12.42
C ASP A 173 2.45 8.10 12.26
N THR A 174 1.19 8.51 12.42
CA THR A 174 0.02 7.62 12.47
C THR A 174 -0.17 6.66 11.28
N VAL A 175 0.09 7.08 10.03
CA VAL A 175 -0.20 6.24 8.84
C VAL A 175 0.93 5.26 8.54
N SER A 176 2.19 5.71 8.69
CA SER A 176 3.36 4.86 8.56
C SER A 176 3.33 3.78 9.63
N ASP A 177 3.11 4.21 10.87
CA ASP A 177 3.18 3.36 12.04
C ASP A 177 2.06 2.31 12.03
N THR A 178 0.81 2.69 11.76
CA THR A 178 -0.31 1.72 11.72
C THR A 178 -0.08 0.61 10.69
N PHE A 179 0.47 0.97 9.53
CA PHE A 179 0.80 0.00 8.49
C PHE A 179 1.97 -0.89 8.93
N GLU A 180 3.03 -0.29 9.47
CA GLU A 180 4.24 -0.98 9.92
C GLU A 180 3.95 -1.94 11.10
N TYR A 181 3.18 -1.51 12.10
CA TYR A 181 2.72 -2.37 13.19
C TYR A 181 1.95 -3.58 12.68
N SER A 182 0.96 -3.36 11.81
CA SER A 182 0.14 -4.45 11.27
C SER A 182 0.97 -5.49 10.52
N LYS A 183 1.96 -5.03 9.74
CA LYS A 183 2.89 -5.88 9.00
C LYS A 183 3.74 -6.71 9.97
N ILE A 184 4.36 -6.07 10.97
CA ILE A 184 5.23 -6.76 11.93
C ILE A 184 4.41 -7.75 12.75
N LEU A 185 3.21 -7.39 13.21
CA LEU A 185 2.33 -8.27 13.98
C LEU A 185 1.94 -9.52 13.22
N VAL A 186 1.56 -9.41 11.95
CA VAL A 186 1.23 -10.60 11.19
C VAL A 186 2.48 -11.39 10.83
N THR A 187 3.64 -10.74 10.66
CA THR A 187 4.93 -11.45 10.49
C THR A 187 5.29 -12.24 11.75
N LEU A 188 5.15 -11.66 12.95
CA LEU A 188 5.33 -12.35 14.23
C LEU A 188 4.44 -13.60 14.36
N LEU A 189 3.23 -13.56 13.79
CA LEU A 189 2.28 -14.69 13.83
C LEU A 189 2.55 -15.77 12.79
N THR A 190 3.19 -15.42 11.67
CA THR A 190 3.31 -16.29 10.50
C THR A 190 4.73 -16.79 10.25
N ASN A 191 5.72 -15.93 10.45
CA ASN A 191 7.15 -16.19 10.26
C ASN A 191 7.97 -15.42 11.33
N PRO A 192 7.84 -15.77 12.62
CA PRO A 192 8.46 -15.07 13.74
C PRO A 192 9.97 -14.83 13.60
N GLU A 193 10.69 -15.77 13.00
CA GLU A 193 12.13 -15.73 12.78
C GLU A 193 12.59 -14.60 11.84
N GLN A 194 11.67 -13.99 11.10
CA GLN A 194 11.96 -12.88 10.18
C GLN A 194 11.85 -11.50 10.85
N VAL A 195 11.45 -11.45 12.12
CA VAL A 195 11.24 -10.18 12.84
C VAL A 195 12.44 -9.85 13.71
N SER A 196 13.06 -8.72 13.43
CA SER A 196 14.23 -8.20 14.16
C SER A 196 13.88 -7.71 15.57
N ASP A 197 14.90 -7.63 16.44
CA ASP A 197 14.74 -7.12 17.82
C ASP A 197 14.19 -5.68 17.85
N ASP A 198 14.59 -4.85 16.88
CA ASP A 198 14.12 -3.47 16.73
C ASP A 198 12.62 -3.44 16.37
N GLU A 199 12.17 -4.31 15.44
CA GLU A 199 10.75 -4.44 15.07
C GLU A 199 9.90 -4.98 16.23
N ARG A 200 10.45 -5.86 17.07
CA ARG A 200 9.80 -6.35 18.30
C ARG A 200 9.63 -5.25 19.33
N ALA A 201 10.67 -4.44 19.55
CA ALA A 201 10.61 -3.29 20.44
C ALA A 201 9.57 -2.25 19.96
N PHE A 202 9.50 -2.03 18.65
CA PHE A 202 8.52 -1.16 18.03
C PHE A 202 7.08 -1.63 18.26
N VAL A 203 6.79 -2.92 18.05
CA VAL A 203 5.47 -3.50 18.34
C VAL A 203 5.15 -3.49 19.84
N LYS A 204 6.13 -3.74 20.71
CA LYS A 204 5.95 -3.64 22.17
C LYS A 204 5.47 -2.24 22.57
N GLN A 205 6.12 -1.20 22.05
CA GLN A 205 5.74 0.18 22.34
C GLN A 205 4.30 0.47 21.91
N TRP A 206 3.90 0.04 20.72
CA TRP A 206 2.54 0.26 20.23
C TRP A 206 1.47 -0.46 21.04
N LEU A 207 1.72 -1.72 21.43
CA LEU A 207 0.79 -2.45 22.28
C LEU A 207 0.65 -1.77 23.66
N LEU A 208 1.73 -1.20 24.21
CA LEU A 208 1.66 -0.38 25.42
C LEU A 208 0.83 0.89 25.21
N GLU A 209 0.97 1.57 24.07
CA GLU A 209 0.17 2.77 23.73
C GLU A 209 -1.32 2.45 23.57
N LEU A 210 -1.66 1.24 23.10
CA LEU A 210 -3.03 0.74 23.05
C LEU A 210 -3.57 0.34 24.43
N GLY A 211 -2.75 0.36 25.48
CA GLY A 211 -3.13 0.08 26.86
C GLY A 211 -3.08 -1.39 27.25
N PHE A 212 -2.36 -2.23 26.50
CA PHE A 212 -2.10 -3.62 26.91
C PHE A 212 -1.06 -3.68 28.03
N ASP A 213 -1.24 -4.62 28.96
CA ASP A 213 -0.30 -4.84 30.06
C ASP A 213 1.03 -5.40 29.55
N GLU A 214 2.15 -4.90 30.09
CA GLU A 214 3.50 -5.31 29.70
C GLU A 214 3.71 -6.83 29.82
N GLU A 215 3.14 -7.46 30.86
CA GLU A 215 3.21 -8.91 31.06
C GLU A 215 2.54 -9.71 29.92
N ILE A 216 1.43 -9.21 29.37
CA ILE A 216 0.71 -9.86 28.25
C ILE A 216 1.52 -9.70 26.96
N ILE A 217 2.16 -8.54 26.79
CA ILE A 217 2.99 -8.22 25.62
C ILE A 217 4.25 -9.09 25.61
N ASP A 218 4.94 -9.20 26.74
CA ASP A 218 6.16 -9.99 26.86
C ASP A 218 5.86 -11.49 26.61
N GLN A 219 4.74 -12.01 27.14
CA GLN A 219 4.29 -13.38 26.83
C GLN A 219 4.00 -13.60 25.34
N PHE A 220 3.49 -12.59 24.64
CA PHE A 220 3.25 -12.66 23.19
C PHE A 220 4.56 -12.64 22.40
N LEU A 221 5.52 -11.80 22.79
CA LEU A 221 6.80 -11.63 22.09
C LEU A 221 7.79 -12.77 22.35
N GLU A 222 7.89 -13.28 23.58
CA GLU A 222 8.75 -14.44 23.92
C GLU A 222 8.30 -15.72 23.22
N ARG A 223 6.99 -15.86 22.98
CA ARG A 223 6.41 -17.04 22.34
C ARG A 223 6.55 -17.03 20.81
N SER A 224 6.99 -15.91 20.26
CA SER A 224 7.35 -15.75 18.84
C SER A 224 8.88 -15.78 18.64
N GLU A 225 9.63 -16.38 19.57
CA GLU A 225 11.02 -16.83 19.39
C GLU A 225 11.08 -18.33 19.06
#